data_AF-A0A8H9K6X0-F1
#
_entry.id   AF-A0A8H9K6X0-F1
#
_cell.length_a   1.000
_cell.length_b   1.000
_cell.length_c   1.000
_cell.angle_alpha   90.00
_cell.angle_beta   90.00
_cell.angle_gamma   90.00
#
_symmetry.space_group_name_H-M   'P 1'
#
loop_
_entity.id
_entity.type
_entity.pdbx_description
1 polymer ?
#
loop_
_entity_poly.entity_id
_entity_poly.type
_entity_poly.pdbx_seq_one_letter_code
_entity_poly.pdbx_strand_id
1 'polypeptide(L)'
;MQPTSLVDVKKQSQHVCDWASRFFKDKMCFSNAVNMSEIDDCDVVVGYLYSSQTNEWIEHAWNAKGDVHLDLTIDLFVSDFKYGIDKHHQLIRLSTEQVQSLMTNFGGIHHGALIQAGLLPSP
;
A
#
# COMPACT_ATOMS: atom_id res chain seq x y z
N MET A 1 -17.29 5.19 8.92
CA MET A 1 -16.82 4.08 8.08
C MET A 1 -16.70 2.86 8.97
N GLN A 2 -17.31 1.73 8.62
CA GLN A 2 -16.95 0.48 9.28
C GLN A 2 -15.53 0.10 8.81
N PRO A 3 -14.66 -0.41 9.70
CA PRO A 3 -13.35 -0.88 9.29
C PRO A 3 -13.54 -1.94 8.21
N THR A 4 -13.01 -1.66 7.02
CA THR A 4 -12.94 -2.61 5.92
C THR A 4 -12.28 -3.88 6.45
N SER A 5 -12.88 -5.04 6.17
CA SER A 5 -12.48 -6.36 6.64
C SER A 5 -10.97 -6.52 6.76
N LEU A 6 -10.51 -7.15 7.84
CA LEU A 6 -9.12 -7.58 7.98
C LEU A 6 -8.75 -8.39 6.73
N VAL A 7 -7.73 -7.94 6.00
CA VAL A 7 -7.28 -8.63 4.78
C VAL A 7 -5.96 -9.33 5.06
N ASP A 8 -5.92 -10.62 4.77
CA ASP A 8 -4.69 -11.39 4.76
C ASP A 8 -3.92 -11.13 3.46
N VAL A 9 -2.79 -10.41 3.57
CA VAL A 9 -1.83 -10.30 2.47
C VAL A 9 -0.97 -11.56 2.46
N LYS A 10 -0.94 -12.26 1.33
CA LYS A 10 -0.10 -13.46 1.18
C LYS A 10 1.31 -13.05 0.77
N LYS A 11 2.32 -13.66 1.41
CA LYS A 11 3.72 -13.55 0.98
C LYS A 11 3.85 -14.01 -0.47
N GLN A 12 4.52 -13.21 -1.28
CA GLN A 12 4.74 -13.52 -2.69
C GLN A 12 5.90 -14.51 -2.89
N SER A 13 5.87 -15.21 -4.02
CA SER A 13 6.96 -16.12 -4.39
C SER A 13 8.25 -15.33 -4.65
N GLN A 14 9.41 -15.95 -4.40
CA GLN A 14 10.71 -15.32 -4.63
C GLN A 14 10.89 -14.80 -6.07
N HIS A 15 10.38 -15.54 -7.06
CA HIS A 15 10.42 -15.12 -8.46
C HIS A 15 9.70 -13.79 -8.71
N VAL A 16 8.54 -13.59 -8.06
CA VAL A 16 7.78 -12.33 -8.16
C VAL A 16 8.56 -11.19 -7.49
N CYS A 17 9.17 -11.46 -6.34
CA CYS A 17 10.05 -10.50 -5.66
C CYS A 17 11.24 -10.10 -6.54
N ASP A 18 11.96 -11.07 -7.13
CA ASP A 18 13.12 -10.82 -7.98
C ASP A 18 12.76 -9.97 -9.21
N TRP A 19 11.60 -10.21 -9.80
CA TRP A 19 11.08 -9.38 -10.89
C TRP A 19 10.74 -7.96 -10.41
N ALA A 20 9.98 -7.82 -9.32
CA ALA A 20 9.54 -6.54 -8.79
C ALA A 20 10.71 -5.66 -8.32
N SER A 21 11.75 -6.26 -7.75
CA SER A 21 12.95 -5.56 -7.24
C SER A 21 13.62 -4.61 -8.24
N ARG A 22 13.41 -4.84 -9.54
CA ARG A 22 13.95 -4.02 -10.64
C ARG A 22 13.31 -2.63 -10.74
N PHE A 23 12.10 -2.49 -10.21
CA PHE A 23 11.28 -1.28 -10.29
C PHE A 23 11.15 -0.57 -8.94
N PHE A 24 11.43 -1.28 -7.85
CA PHE A 24 11.21 -0.80 -6.50
C PHE A 24 12.44 -0.08 -5.95
N LYS A 25 12.18 0.94 -5.13
CA LYS A 25 13.21 1.64 -4.35
C LYS A 25 12.93 1.45 -2.85
N ASP A 26 14.00 1.22 -2.09
CA ASP A 26 13.90 1.11 -0.63
C ASP A 26 13.27 2.38 -0.03
N LYS A 27 12.44 2.22 0.99
CA LYS A 27 11.73 3.29 1.72
C LYS A 27 10.78 4.15 0.88
N MET A 28 10.35 3.70 -0.29
CA MET A 28 9.41 4.42 -1.15
C MET A 28 8.07 3.66 -1.35
N CYS A 29 7.42 3.21 -0.28
CA CYS A 29 6.24 2.33 -0.35
C CYS A 29 5.11 2.89 -1.26
N PHE A 30 4.71 4.15 -1.09
CA PHE A 30 3.69 4.78 -1.91
C PHE A 30 4.08 4.84 -3.38
N SER A 31 5.29 5.31 -3.70
CA SER A 31 5.75 5.38 -5.08
C SER A 31 5.89 4.01 -5.71
N ASN A 32 6.32 2.99 -4.96
CA ASN A 32 6.43 1.63 -5.44
C ASN A 32 5.04 1.04 -5.76
N ALA A 33 4.06 1.25 -4.88
CA ALA A 33 2.69 0.83 -5.11
C ALA A 33 2.09 1.50 -6.36
N VAL A 34 2.33 2.81 -6.53
CA VAL A 34 1.93 3.54 -7.74
C VAL A 34 2.61 2.97 -8.98
N ASN A 35 3.93 2.80 -8.99
CA ASN A 35 4.65 2.23 -10.12
C ASN A 35 4.10 0.85 -10.51
N MET A 36 3.76 0.03 -9.53
CA MET A 36 3.19 -1.30 -9.79
C MET A 36 1.76 -1.27 -10.31
N SER A 37 0.96 -0.31 -9.89
CA SER A 37 -0.38 -0.12 -10.44
C SER A 37 -0.36 0.12 -11.95
N GLU A 38 0.64 0.88 -12.42
CA GLU A 38 0.84 1.16 -13.85
C GLU A 38 1.41 -0.03 -14.62
N ILE A 39 2.32 -0.81 -14.01
CA ILE A 39 2.98 -1.94 -14.68
C ILE A 39 2.05 -3.15 -14.84
N ASP A 40 1.29 -3.49 -13.80
CA ASP A 40 0.49 -4.72 -13.76
C ASP A 40 -1.03 -4.48 -13.84
N ASP A 41 -1.44 -3.24 -14.15
CA ASP A 41 -2.85 -2.84 -14.25
C ASP A 41 -3.66 -3.32 -13.02
N CYS A 42 -3.28 -2.78 -11.86
CA CYS A 42 -3.86 -3.15 -10.58
C CYS A 42 -4.13 -1.90 -9.74
N ASP A 43 -5.01 -2.01 -8.75
CA ASP A 43 -5.36 -0.87 -7.92
C ASP A 43 -4.28 -0.60 -6.87
N VAL A 44 -4.21 0.65 -6.42
CA VAL A 44 -3.46 1.01 -5.22
C VAL A 44 -4.39 0.99 -4.02
N VAL A 45 -3.94 0.36 -2.94
CA VAL A 45 -4.60 0.38 -1.66
C VAL A 45 -3.76 1.16 -0.69
N VAL A 46 -4.41 2.08 0.03
CA VAL A 46 -3.80 2.83 1.13
C VAL A 46 -4.49 2.43 2.42
N GLY A 47 -3.71 2.27 3.47
CA GLY A 47 -4.21 1.83 4.76
C GLY A 47 -3.16 1.89 5.85
N TYR A 48 -3.42 1.17 6.93
CA TYR A 48 -2.54 1.14 8.08
C TYR A 48 -2.06 -0.28 8.39
N LEU A 49 -0.81 -0.36 8.82
CA LEU A 49 -0.18 -1.55 9.36
C LEU A 49 -0.02 -1.36 10.85
N TYR A 50 -0.38 -2.37 11.64
CA TYR A 50 -0.07 -2.38 13.07
C TYR A 50 1.15 -3.23 13.35
N SER A 51 2.09 -2.66 14.10
CA SER A 51 3.22 -3.38 14.68
C SER A 51 2.92 -3.68 16.14
N SER A 52 2.75 -4.96 16.47
CA SER A 52 2.68 -5.41 17.87
C SER A 52 4.02 -5.28 18.62
N GLN A 53 5.15 -5.20 17.90
CA GLN A 53 6.48 -5.06 18.51
C GLN A 53 6.78 -3.62 18.94
N THR A 54 6.47 -2.63 18.10
CA THR A 54 6.65 -1.21 18.45
C THR A 54 5.38 -0.59 19.05
N ASN A 55 4.25 -1.29 18.98
CA ASN A 55 2.93 -0.83 19.40
C ASN A 55 2.50 0.45 18.66
N GLU A 56 2.77 0.50 17.35
CA GLU A 56 2.52 1.66 16.50
C GLU A 56 1.70 1.28 15.25
N TRP A 57 0.93 2.26 14.77
CA TRP A 57 0.28 2.20 13.47
C TRP A 57 1.09 2.99 12.45
N ILE A 58 1.35 2.38 11.30
CA ILE A 58 2.14 2.95 10.22
C ILE A 58 1.25 3.05 8.99
N GLU A 59 1.21 4.24 8.38
CA GLU A 59 0.56 4.40 7.08
C GLU A 59 1.35 3.67 5.99
N HIS A 60 0.66 2.93 5.14
CA HIS A 60 1.30 2.14 4.10
C HIS A 60 0.45 2.03 2.85
N ALA A 61 1.09 1.70 1.74
CA ALA A 61 0.43 1.46 0.47
C ALA A 61 0.93 0.17 -0.17
N TRP A 62 -0.02 -0.56 -0.77
CA TRP A 62 0.21 -1.84 -1.44
C TRP A 62 -0.74 -1.95 -2.64
N ASN A 63 -0.65 -3.05 -3.39
CA ASN A 63 -1.44 -3.24 -4.61
C ASN A 63 -2.57 -4.26 -4.42
N ALA A 64 -3.65 -4.15 -5.17
CA ALA A 64 -4.71 -5.15 -5.21
C ALA A 64 -5.23 -5.42 -6.63
N LYS A 65 -5.48 -6.70 -6.94
CA LYS A 65 -6.02 -7.15 -8.23
C LYS A 65 -7.16 -8.13 -7.97
N GLY A 66 -8.39 -7.73 -8.30
CA GLY A 66 -9.58 -8.44 -7.81
C GLY A 66 -9.59 -8.48 -6.28
N ASP A 67 -9.73 -9.68 -5.70
CA ASP A 67 -9.72 -9.89 -4.24
C ASP A 67 -8.32 -10.16 -3.67
N VAL A 68 -7.27 -10.17 -4.51
CA VAL A 68 -5.91 -10.48 -4.08
C VAL A 68 -5.15 -9.20 -3.73
N HIS A 69 -4.54 -9.19 -2.55
CA HIS A 69 -3.69 -8.09 -2.07
C HIS A 69 -2.20 -8.48 -2.16
N LEU A 70 -1.37 -7.54 -2.61
CA LEU A 70 0.04 -7.71 -2.93
C LEU A 70 0.87 -6.61 -2.27
N ASP A 71 1.62 -6.94 -1.22
CA ASP A 71 2.51 -6.00 -0.54
C ASP A 71 3.98 -6.32 -0.81
N LEU A 72 4.39 -6.02 -2.04
CA LEU A 72 5.75 -6.28 -2.52
C LEU A 72 6.81 -5.44 -1.79
N THR A 73 6.45 -4.28 -1.22
CA THR A 73 7.40 -3.45 -0.48
C THR A 73 7.79 -4.12 0.83
N ILE A 74 6.82 -4.72 1.54
CA ILE A 74 7.10 -5.55 2.71
C ILE A 74 7.92 -6.77 2.30
N ASP A 75 7.49 -7.52 1.28
CA ASP A 75 8.19 -8.75 0.88
C ASP A 75 9.64 -8.52 0.44
N LEU A 76 9.97 -7.35 -0.12
CA LEU A 76 11.29 -7.02 -0.65
C LEU A 76 12.24 -6.37 0.35
N PHE A 77 11.75 -5.42 1.16
CA PHE A 77 12.62 -4.57 1.97
C PHE A 77 12.49 -4.84 3.46
N VAL A 78 11.43 -5.53 3.88
CA VAL A 78 11.24 -5.93 5.26
C VAL A 78 11.79 -7.35 5.39
N SER A 79 13.12 -7.41 5.57
CA SER A 79 13.95 -8.64 5.57
C SER A 79 13.51 -9.77 6.50
N ASP A 80 12.61 -9.48 7.42
CA ASP A 80 11.64 -10.39 8.01
C ASP A 80 10.67 -9.50 8.78
N PHE A 81 9.62 -10.07 9.37
CA PHE A 81 8.77 -9.53 10.42
C PHE A 81 9.52 -8.95 11.67
N LYS A 82 10.70 -8.34 11.52
CA LYS A 82 11.44 -7.55 12.53
C LYS A 82 10.69 -6.31 13.02
N TYR A 83 9.56 -5.97 12.41
CA TYR A 83 8.60 -5.03 12.96
C TYR A 83 7.37 -5.71 13.57
N GLY A 84 7.24 -7.03 13.57
CA GLY A 84 6.05 -7.71 14.09
C GLY A 84 4.75 -7.17 13.50
N ILE A 85 4.75 -6.85 12.20
CA ILE A 85 3.56 -6.37 11.51
C ILE A 85 2.60 -7.54 11.41
N ASP A 86 1.54 -7.51 12.21
CA ASP A 86 0.61 -8.62 12.36
C ASP A 86 -0.79 -8.29 11.84
N LYS A 87 -1.10 -7.02 11.52
CA LYS A 87 -2.42 -6.62 11.01
C LYS A 87 -2.33 -5.55 9.92
N HIS A 88 -3.14 -5.76 8.88
CA HIS A 88 -3.38 -4.80 7.81
C HIS A 88 -4.81 -4.28 7.93
N HIS A 89 -4.97 -2.98 7.75
CA HIS A 89 -6.27 -2.34 7.68
C HIS A 89 -6.35 -1.51 6.41
N GLN A 90 -7.16 -1.99 5.46
CA GLN A 90 -7.46 -1.25 4.25
C GLN A 90 -8.33 -0.03 4.59
N LEU A 91 -7.95 1.14 4.09
CA LEU A 91 -8.72 2.37 4.25
C LEU A 91 -9.42 2.77 2.95
N ILE A 92 -8.68 2.76 1.84
CA ILE A 92 -9.18 3.15 0.52
C ILE A 92 -8.52 2.34 -0.58
N ARG A 93 -9.29 2.02 -1.62
CA ARG A 93 -8.83 1.39 -2.85
C ARG A 93 -9.02 2.38 -4.00
N LEU A 94 -7.96 2.60 -4.76
CA LEU A 94 -7.87 3.61 -5.81
C LEU A 94 -7.47 2.94 -7.11
N SER A 95 -8.27 3.16 -8.16
CA SER A 95 -7.89 2.82 -9.53
C SER A 95 -6.70 3.65 -9.99
N THR A 96 -6.00 3.17 -11.02
CA THR A 96 -4.87 3.88 -11.65
C THR A 96 -5.25 5.31 -12.06
N GLU A 97 -6.46 5.52 -12.58
CA GLU A 97 -6.95 6.85 -12.96
C GLU A 97 -7.09 7.79 -11.75
N GLN A 98 -7.63 7.28 -10.63
CA GLN A 98 -7.74 8.05 -9.39
C GLN A 98 -6.37 8.38 -8.81
N VAL A 99 -5.43 7.43 -8.85
CA VAL A 99 -4.05 7.62 -8.44
C VAL A 99 -3.39 8.73 -9.26
N GLN A 100 -3.51 8.71 -10.58
CA GLN A 100 -2.94 9.74 -11.46
C GLN A 100 -3.53 11.13 -11.17
N SER A 101 -4.85 11.21 -10.94
CA SER A 101 -5.51 12.43 -10.53
C SER A 101 -4.97 12.96 -9.19
N LEU A 102 -4.79 12.08 -8.19
CA LEU A 102 -4.26 12.45 -6.88
C LEU A 102 -2.80 12.91 -6.95
N MET A 103 -1.97 12.19 -7.69
CA MET A 103 -0.56 12.56 -7.91
C MET A 103 -0.44 13.93 -8.59
N THR A 104 -1.31 14.21 -9.57
CA THR A 104 -1.31 15.47 -10.32
C THR A 104 -1.82 16.65 -9.50
N ASN A 105 -2.92 16.45 -8.76
CA ASN A 105 -3.63 17.54 -8.09
C ASN A 105 -3.16 17.78 -6.65
N PHE A 106 -2.63 16.75 -5.97
CA PHE A 106 -2.30 16.78 -4.55
C PHE A 106 -0.88 16.27 -4.23
N GLY A 107 -0.10 15.91 -5.25
CA GLY A 107 1.31 15.52 -5.11
C GLY A 107 1.52 14.16 -4.44
N GLY A 108 0.48 13.34 -4.29
CA GLY A 108 0.60 12.04 -3.63
C GLY A 108 -0.71 11.34 -3.33
N ILE A 109 -0.61 10.13 -2.79
CA ILE A 109 -1.72 9.30 -2.31
C ILE A 109 -1.65 9.04 -0.80
N HIS A 110 -0.79 9.77 -0.09
CA HIS A 110 -0.66 9.70 1.36
C HIS A 110 -1.90 10.32 2.04
N HIS A 111 -2.09 10.04 3.32
CA HIS A 111 -3.29 10.36 4.09
C HIS A 111 -3.70 11.84 3.98
N GLY A 112 -2.71 12.75 4.04
CA GLY A 112 -2.95 14.18 3.85
C GLY A 112 -3.56 14.54 2.49
N ALA A 113 -3.06 13.95 1.40
CA ALA A 113 -3.62 14.15 0.06
C ALA A 113 -5.03 13.59 -0.05
N LEU A 114 -5.31 12.44 0.57
CA LEU A 114 -6.64 11.83 0.58
C LEU A 114 -7.68 12.67 1.33
N ILE A 115 -7.30 13.31 2.45
CA ILE A 115 -8.15 14.29 3.15
C ILE A 115 -8.41 15.51 2.26
N GLN A 116 -7.37 16.08 1.65
CA GLN A 116 -7.50 17.26 0.79
C GLN A 116 -8.39 17.00 -0.44
N ALA A 117 -8.34 15.78 -0.98
CA ALA A 117 -9.20 15.34 -2.07
C ALA A 117 -10.65 15.02 -1.63
N GLY A 118 -10.96 15.11 -0.34
CA GLY A 118 -12.29 14.78 0.21
C GLY A 118 -12.63 13.28 0.20
N LEU A 119 -11.63 12.42 0.03
CA LEU A 119 -11.78 10.96 0.02
C LEU A 119 -11.76 10.38 1.43
N LEU A 120 -11.20 11.11 2.40
CA LEU A 120 -11.23 10.81 3.81
C LEU A 120 -11.79 11.99 4.61
N PRO A 121 -12.45 11.73 5.75
CA PRO A 121 -12.85 12.80 6.65
C PRO A 121 -11.61 13.50 7.22
N SER A 122 -11.68 14.83 7.34
CA SER A 122 -10.75 15.55 8.19
C SER A 122 -10.94 15.10 9.65
N PRO A 123 -9.87 14.90 10.42
CA PRO A 123 -9.97 14.70 11.86
C PRO A 123 -10.68 15.87 12.55
#